data_AF-A0A1H5P015-F1
#
_entry.id   AF-A0A1H5P015-F1
#
_cell.length_a   1.000
_cell.length_b   1.000
_cell.length_c   1.000
_cell.angle_alpha   90.00
_cell.angle_beta   90.00
_cell.angle_gamma   90.00
#
_symmetry.space_group_name_H-M   'P 1'
#
loop_
_entity.id
_entity.type
_entity.pdbx_description
1 polymer ?
#
loop_
_entity_poly.entity_id
_entity_poly.type
_entity_poly.pdbx_seq_one_letter_code
_entity_poly.pdbx_strand_id
1 'polypeptide(L)'
;MNTRTAACAALLALTAALTACSSGTDAEADPAACKAAMVKDFKKAAAQGDKATPADRPTACDGLDDKTVQKLATEVISEQVDNTLKGLETAQP
;
A
#
# COMPACT_ATOMS: atom_id res chain seq x y z
N MET A 1 -28.32 -1.40 45.41
CA MET A 1 -27.76 -0.69 44.24
C MET A 1 -26.45 -1.39 43.91
N ASN A 2 -26.53 -2.40 43.03
CA ASN A 2 -25.39 -3.25 42.70
C ASN A 2 -25.20 -3.23 41.19
N THR A 3 -24.11 -2.61 40.72
CA THR A 3 -23.36 -3.15 39.58
C THR A 3 -21.98 -2.50 39.53
N ARG A 4 -20.96 -3.35 39.66
CA ARG A 4 -19.55 -3.07 39.40
C ARG A 4 -19.32 -3.24 37.89
N THR A 5 -18.63 -2.30 37.27
CA THR A 5 -18.02 -2.46 35.92
C THR A 5 -16.86 -1.46 35.88
N ALA A 6 -15.64 -1.82 36.28
CA ALA A 6 -14.66 -2.65 35.58
C ALA A 6 -14.12 -1.99 34.29
N ALA A 7 -12.86 -1.57 34.38
CA ALA A 7 -11.85 -1.54 33.32
C ALA A 7 -12.15 -0.76 32.04
N CYS A 8 -11.89 0.56 32.05
CA CYS A 8 -11.56 1.31 30.83
C CYS A 8 -10.10 1.05 30.45
N ALA A 9 -9.82 -0.15 29.93
CA ALA A 9 -8.52 -0.49 29.36
C ALA A 9 -8.70 -1.43 28.17
N ALA A 10 -9.07 -0.85 27.03
CA ALA A 10 -8.81 -1.32 25.68
C ALA A 10 -9.78 -0.58 24.77
N LEU A 11 -9.27 0.30 23.91
CA LEU A 11 -9.74 0.55 22.54
C LEU A 11 -8.77 1.56 21.93
N LEU A 12 -7.58 1.07 21.61
CA LEU A 12 -6.79 1.54 20.47
C LEU A 12 -7.62 1.22 19.21
N ALA A 13 -8.68 2.00 18.99
CA ALA A 13 -9.51 1.94 17.80
C ALA A 13 -8.82 2.79 16.72
N LEU A 14 -8.17 2.09 15.80
CA LEU A 14 -8.22 2.33 14.35
C LEU A 14 -8.48 3.78 13.89
N THR A 15 -7.40 4.56 13.75
CA THR A 15 -6.85 5.12 12.50
C THR A 15 -7.71 5.42 11.25
N ALA A 16 -9.03 5.61 11.27
CA ALA A 16 -9.80 5.72 10.00
C ALA A 16 -10.59 7.02 9.76
N ALA A 17 -10.42 8.08 10.55
CA ALA A 17 -11.19 9.32 10.38
C ALA A 17 -10.37 10.62 10.27
N LEU A 18 -9.03 10.57 10.23
CA LEU A 18 -8.21 11.80 10.30
C LEU A 18 -7.73 12.39 8.96
N THR A 19 -8.08 11.85 7.79
CA THR A 19 -7.64 12.44 6.50
C THR A 19 -8.79 12.96 5.62
N ALA A 20 -10.04 12.96 6.10
CA ALA A 20 -11.17 13.46 5.32
C ALA A 20 -11.53 14.94 5.60
N CYS A 21 -10.66 15.72 6.25
CA CYS A 21 -10.88 17.15 6.50
C CYS A 21 -9.57 17.95 6.41
N SER A 22 -8.99 18.02 5.21
CA SER A 22 -8.01 19.03 4.84
C SER A 22 -8.56 19.78 3.64
N SER A 23 -9.47 20.72 3.91
CA SER A 23 -9.87 21.76 2.97
C SER A 23 -8.71 22.75 2.85
N GLY A 24 -7.70 22.38 2.07
CA GLY A 24 -6.51 23.18 1.81
C GLY A 24 -6.04 22.94 0.37
N THR A 25 -5.89 24.02 -0.38
CA THR A 25 -5.60 24.03 -1.82
C THR A 25 -4.11 23.81 -2.07
N ASP A 26 -3.60 22.61 -1.81
CA ASP A 26 -2.27 22.15 -2.22
C ASP A 26 -2.39 20.65 -2.46
N ALA A 27 -1.96 20.16 -3.63
CA ALA A 27 -2.09 18.75 -3.98
C ALA A 27 -1.22 17.89 -3.05
N GLU A 28 -1.80 17.43 -1.94
CA GLU A 28 -1.20 16.43 -1.06
C GLU A 28 -0.83 15.20 -1.90
N ALA A 29 0.41 14.76 -1.76
CA ALA A 29 0.90 13.57 -2.45
C ALA A 29 0.04 12.37 -2.08
N ASP A 30 -0.43 11.61 -3.09
CA ASP A 30 -1.38 10.52 -2.93
C ASP A 30 -0.66 9.16 -2.85
N PRO A 31 -0.56 8.53 -1.65
CA PRO A 31 0.11 7.24 -1.50
C PRO A 31 -0.59 6.11 -2.27
N ALA A 32 -1.91 6.21 -2.47
CA ALA A 32 -2.66 5.20 -3.20
C ALA A 32 -2.38 5.30 -4.71
N ALA A 33 -2.32 6.53 -5.26
CA ALA A 33 -1.92 6.75 -6.65
C ALA A 33 -0.48 6.26 -6.91
N CYS A 34 0.45 6.56 -5.99
CA CYS A 34 1.82 6.05 -6.04
C CYS A 34 1.84 4.51 -6.07
N LYS A 35 1.18 3.85 -5.11
CA LYS A 35 1.13 2.39 -5.05
C LYS A 35 0.53 1.78 -6.32
N ALA A 36 -0.55 2.35 -6.84
CA ALA A 36 -1.17 1.89 -8.08
C ALA A 36 -0.23 2.00 -9.30
N ALA A 37 0.54 3.09 -9.39
CA ALA A 37 1.56 3.24 -10.43
C ALA A 37 2.66 2.18 -10.29
N MET A 38 3.15 1.93 -9.08
CA MET A 38 4.16 0.90 -8.82
C MET A 38 3.68 -0.51 -9.17
N VAL A 39 2.41 -0.85 -8.89
CA VAL A 39 1.81 -2.12 -9.30
C VAL A 39 1.80 -2.26 -10.83
N LYS A 40 1.46 -1.18 -11.55
CA LYS A 40 1.44 -1.17 -13.01
C LYS A 40 2.84 -1.40 -13.59
N ASP A 41 3.84 -0.71 -13.05
CA ASP A 41 5.24 -0.85 -13.50
C ASP A 41 5.80 -2.23 -13.19
N PHE A 42 5.48 -2.79 -12.01
CA PHE A 42 5.84 -4.16 -11.66
C PHE A 42 5.25 -5.16 -12.66
N LYS A 43 3.95 -5.07 -12.96
CA LYS A 43 3.28 -5.97 -13.93
C LYS A 43 3.87 -5.85 -15.32
N LYS A 44 4.22 -4.62 -15.74
CA LYS A 44 4.88 -4.37 -17.02
C LYS A 44 6.26 -5.03 -17.06
N ALA A 45 7.07 -4.86 -16.02
CA ALA A 45 8.38 -5.50 -15.91
C ALA A 45 8.26 -7.03 -15.92
N ALA A 46 7.32 -7.59 -15.15
CA ALA A 46 7.05 -9.03 -15.13
C ALA A 46 6.66 -9.57 -16.51
N ALA A 47 5.84 -8.83 -17.28
CA ALA A 47 5.49 -9.20 -18.65
C ALA A 47 6.66 -9.08 -19.64
N GLN A 48 7.65 -8.21 -19.36
CA GLN A 48 8.85 -8.05 -20.18
C GLN A 48 9.94 -9.09 -19.87
N GLY A 49 9.90 -9.71 -18.68
CA GLY A 49 10.90 -10.69 -18.24
C GLY A 49 12.32 -10.11 -18.28
N ASP A 50 13.24 -10.83 -18.90
CA ASP A 50 14.66 -10.42 -19.01
C ASP A 50 14.88 -9.13 -19.81
N LYS A 51 13.86 -8.64 -20.52
CA LYS A 51 13.92 -7.37 -21.26
C LYS A 51 13.50 -6.17 -20.40
N ALA A 52 13.08 -6.39 -19.16
CA ALA A 52 12.70 -5.33 -18.25
C ALA A 52 13.91 -4.45 -17.95
N THR A 53 13.75 -3.14 -18.12
CA THR A 53 14.72 -2.16 -17.68
C THR A 53 14.38 -1.70 -16.26
N PRO A 54 15.36 -1.26 -15.46
CA PRO A 54 15.08 -0.58 -14.20
C PRO A 54 14.05 0.54 -14.42
N ALA A 55 13.01 0.56 -13.59
CA ALA A 55 12.01 1.62 -13.62
C ALA A 55 12.41 2.71 -12.65
N ASP A 56 12.26 3.96 -13.08
CA ASP A 56 12.37 5.11 -12.19
C ASP A 56 11.17 5.17 -11.24
N ARG A 57 11.31 5.96 -10.17
CA ARG A 57 10.20 6.29 -9.28
C ARG A 57 9.05 6.90 -10.10
N PRO A 58 7.80 6.39 -9.99
CA PRO A 58 6.67 6.97 -10.70
C PRO A 58 6.41 8.41 -10.26
N THR A 59 6.05 9.29 -11.19
CA THR A 59 5.67 10.69 -10.89
C THR A 59 4.45 10.77 -9.96
N ALA A 60 3.61 9.72 -9.94
CA ALA A 60 2.51 9.60 -8.98
C ALA A 60 2.98 9.49 -7.51
N CYS A 61 4.28 9.22 -7.30
CA CYS A 61 4.90 9.21 -5.99
C CYS A 61 5.53 10.55 -5.62
N ASP A 62 5.53 11.55 -6.49
CA ASP A 62 6.15 12.85 -6.21
C ASP A 62 5.50 13.50 -4.98
N GLY A 63 6.33 14.10 -4.12
CA GLY A 63 5.89 14.69 -2.85
C GLY A 63 5.78 13.71 -1.67
N LEU A 64 5.91 12.40 -1.89
CA LEU A 64 6.08 11.43 -0.79
C LEU A 64 7.53 11.38 -0.31
N ASP A 65 7.75 11.11 0.97
CA ASP A 65 9.12 10.85 1.46
C ASP A 65 9.62 9.48 1.01
N ASP A 66 10.94 9.33 0.90
CA ASP A 66 11.56 8.11 0.38
C ASP A 66 11.24 6.87 1.22
N LYS A 67 11.04 7.00 2.55
CA LYS A 67 10.68 5.87 3.41
C LYS A 67 9.26 5.40 3.12
N THR A 68 8.33 6.34 2.93
CA THR A 68 6.96 6.01 2.51
C THR A 68 6.98 5.30 1.15
N VAL A 69 7.72 5.81 0.17
CA VAL A 69 7.83 5.15 -1.14
C VAL A 69 8.47 3.77 -1.04
N GLN A 70 9.53 3.61 -0.24
CA GLN A 70 10.17 2.31 -0.01
C GLN A 70 9.22 1.30 0.65
N LYS A 71 8.42 1.75 1.62
CA LYS A 71 7.40 0.92 2.24
C LYS A 71 6.36 0.47 1.22
N LEU A 72 5.84 1.38 0.39
CA LEU A 72 4.89 1.06 -0.67
C LEU A 72 5.49 0.07 -1.69
N ALA A 73 6.76 0.25 -2.07
CA ALA A 73 7.48 -0.69 -2.93
C ALA A 73 7.48 -2.12 -2.36
N THR A 74 7.78 -2.22 -1.06
CA THR A 74 7.85 -3.51 -0.35
C THR A 74 6.47 -4.16 -0.31
N GLU A 75 5.43 -3.40 0.03
CA GLU A 75 4.04 -3.89 0.02
C GLU A 75 3.62 -4.39 -1.37
N VAL A 76 3.95 -3.66 -2.44
CA VAL A 76 3.65 -4.09 -3.81
C VAL A 76 4.32 -5.42 -4.13
N ILE A 77 5.61 -5.57 -3.86
CA ILE A 77 6.34 -6.81 -4.14
C ILE A 77 5.74 -7.97 -3.35
N SER A 78 5.50 -7.80 -2.04
CA SER A 78 4.89 -8.83 -1.20
C SER A 78 3.51 -9.24 -1.71
N GLU A 79 2.64 -8.28 -2.05
CA GLU A 79 1.31 -8.56 -2.61
C GLU A 79 1.39 -9.33 -3.94
N GLN A 80 2.31 -8.96 -4.83
CA GLN A 80 2.45 -9.67 -6.12
C GLN A 80 3.01 -11.09 -5.95
N VAL A 81 3.97 -11.29 -5.03
CA VAL A 81 4.50 -12.62 -4.71
C VAL A 81 3.40 -13.50 -4.11
N ASP A 82 2.67 -13.00 -3.11
CA ASP A 82 1.58 -13.75 -2.47
C ASP A 82 0.48 -14.11 -3.48
N ASN A 83 0.11 -13.19 -4.36
CA ASN A 83 -0.87 -13.46 -5.42
C ASN A 83 -0.36 -14.52 -6.41
N THR A 84 0.93 -14.50 -6.72
CA THR A 84 1.55 -15.51 -7.60
C THR A 84 1.53 -16.88 -6.93
N LEU A 85 1.93 -16.97 -5.66
CA LEU A 85 1.94 -18.22 -4.90
C LEU A 85 0.54 -18.83 -4.80
N LYS A 86 -0.48 -18.03 -4.46
CA LYS A 86 -1.89 -18.46 -4.44
C LYS A 86 -2.36 -18.96 -5.81
N GLY A 87 -1.92 -18.31 -6.88
CA GLY A 87 -2.18 -18.75 -8.26
C GLY A 87 -1.57 -20.12 -8.57
N LEU A 88 -0.40 -20.44 -8.00
CA LEU A 88 0.25 -21.74 -8.16
C LEU A 88 -0.42 -22.83 -7.30
N GLU A 89 -0.81 -22.52 -6.06
CA GLU A 89 -1.54 -23.44 -5.18
C GLU A 89 -2.89 -23.87 -5.78
N THR A 90 -3.55 -22.97 -6.50
CA THR A 90 -4.83 -23.25 -7.20
C THR A 90 -4.66 -23.94 -8.54
N ALA A 91 -3.43 -24.03 -9.06
CA ALA A 91 -3.11 -24.66 -10.35
C ALA A 91 -2.54 -26.09 -10.21
N GLN A 92 -2.37 -26.60 -8.98
CA GLN A 92 -1.98 -28.00 -8.75
C GLN A 92 -3.21 -28.93 -8.88
N PRO A 93 -3.13 -30.03 -9.68
CA PRO A 93 -4.22 -30.99 -9.87
C PRO A 93 -4.47 -31.89 -8.66
#